data_AF-O68567-F1
#
_entry.id   AF-O68567-F1
#
_cell.length_a   1.000
_cell.length_b   1.000
_cell.length_c   1.000
_cell.angle_alpha   90.00
_cell.angle_beta   90.00
_cell.angle_gamma   90.00
#
_symmetry.space_group_name_H-M   'P 1'
#
loop_
_entity.id
_entity.type
_entity.pdbx_description
1 polymer ?
#
loop_
_entity_poly.entity_id
_entity_poly.type
_entity_poly.pdbx_seq_one_letter_code
_entity_poly.pdbx_strand_id
1 'polypeptide(L)'
;MTTLEKIKLLADGYADRLKLAIDGRVLEMQGDDVSHYLIYRVLGVAQEEGRLIDVYQNKGRFLYKYAGSFLEAATKLCFKEAFPDSASLRLPNTQGQRPRTVEIDCLVGNDALEIKWKDATTDGDHITKEHTRIKVISDAGYKPIRIMFYYPHRTQAIRIQETLETLYNGVHGEYHYGEAAWDYVLQRTSVNLKVALEQIADSRTNEAA
;
A
#
# COMPACT_ATOMS: atom_id res chain seq x y z
N MET A 1 -11.97 -3.33 23.95
CA MET A 1 -10.76 -3.51 23.13
C MET A 1 -10.28 -2.13 22.70
N THR A 2 -9.09 -1.73 23.11
CA THR A 2 -8.45 -0.45 22.74
C THR A 2 -8.09 -0.46 21.25
N THR A 3 -7.91 0.71 20.62
CA THR A 3 -7.50 0.78 19.21
C THR A 3 -6.17 0.06 18.96
N LEU A 4 -5.23 0.13 19.90
CA LEU A 4 -3.97 -0.61 19.84
C LEU A 4 -4.20 -2.14 19.79
N GLU A 5 -5.06 -2.67 20.65
CA GLU A 5 -5.41 -4.10 20.64
C GLU A 5 -6.07 -4.52 19.32
N LYS A 6 -6.93 -3.66 18.75
CA LYS A 6 -7.53 -3.91 17.42
C LYS A 6 -6.47 -3.94 16.31
N ILE A 7 -5.51 -3.01 16.32
CA ILE A 7 -4.41 -2.96 15.35
C ILE A 7 -3.49 -4.18 15.52
N LYS A 8 -3.20 -4.60 16.76
CA LYS A 8 -2.41 -5.80 17.02
C LYS A 8 -3.09 -7.05 16.46
N LEU A 9 -4.37 -7.25 16.75
CA LEU A 9 -5.13 -8.39 16.21
C LEU A 9 -5.16 -8.39 14.68
N LEU A 10 -5.29 -7.20 14.07
CA LEU A 10 -5.18 -7.05 12.63
C LEU A 10 -3.79 -7.46 12.12
N ALA A 11 -2.72 -6.99 12.77
CA ALA A 11 -1.34 -7.30 12.41
C ALA A 11 -1.03 -8.80 12.52
N ASP A 12 -1.58 -9.49 13.52
CA ASP A 12 -1.43 -10.94 13.70
C ASP A 12 -2.10 -11.68 12.55
N GLY A 13 -3.35 -11.33 12.21
CA GLY A 13 -4.05 -11.93 11.07
C GLY A 13 -3.38 -11.69 9.71
N TYR A 14 -2.73 -10.54 9.50
CA TYR A 14 -1.92 -10.32 8.29
C TYR A 14 -0.62 -11.12 8.30
N ALA A 15 0.04 -11.29 9.44
CA ALA A 15 1.25 -12.08 9.57
C ALA A 15 1.00 -13.57 9.27
N ASP A 16 -0.08 -14.14 9.81
CA ASP A 16 -0.45 -15.55 9.56
C ASP A 16 -0.76 -15.80 8.09
N ARG A 17 -1.57 -14.92 7.48
CA ARG A 17 -1.91 -15.04 6.06
C ARG A 17 -0.70 -14.81 5.15
N LEU A 18 0.24 -13.95 5.53
CA LEU A 18 1.49 -13.76 4.79
C LEU A 18 2.34 -15.04 4.84
N LYS A 19 2.49 -15.63 6.02
CA LYS A 19 3.22 -16.89 6.20
C LYS A 19 2.60 -18.00 5.37
N LEU A 20 1.28 -18.18 5.44
CA LEU A 20 0.57 -19.19 4.66
C LEU A 20 0.74 -18.99 3.14
N ALA A 21 0.65 -17.75 2.65
CA ALA A 21 0.83 -17.45 1.23
C ALA A 21 2.26 -17.72 0.75
N ILE A 22 3.26 -17.37 1.56
CA ILE A 22 4.68 -17.64 1.25
C ILE A 22 4.95 -19.15 1.24
N ASP A 23 4.56 -19.86 2.30
CA ASP A 23 4.83 -21.28 2.45
C ASP A 23 4.13 -22.08 1.35
N GLY A 24 2.87 -21.73 1.03
CA GLY A 24 2.11 -22.32 -0.06
C GLY A 24 2.79 -22.13 -1.41
N ARG A 25 3.19 -20.89 -1.75
CA ARG A 25 3.86 -20.64 -3.04
C ARG A 25 5.22 -21.35 -3.13
N VAL A 26 6.00 -21.37 -2.06
CA VAL A 26 7.30 -22.07 -2.04
C VAL A 26 7.12 -23.58 -2.24
N LEU A 27 6.05 -24.17 -1.71
CA LEU A 27 5.70 -25.57 -1.94
C LEU A 27 5.29 -25.81 -3.41
N GLU A 28 4.42 -24.96 -3.96
CA GLU A 28 4.01 -25.04 -5.38
C GLU A 28 5.21 -24.98 -6.33
N MET A 29 6.19 -24.14 -6.03
CA MET A 29 7.41 -23.98 -6.83
C MET A 29 8.25 -25.27 -6.95
N GLN A 30 8.03 -26.28 -6.10
CA GLN A 30 8.71 -27.57 -6.24
C GLN A 30 8.21 -28.37 -7.46
N GLY A 31 7.01 -28.06 -7.95
CA GLY A 31 6.41 -28.68 -9.13
C GLY A 31 6.40 -27.78 -10.38
N ASP A 32 6.95 -26.56 -10.31
CA ASP A 32 7.01 -25.66 -11.45
C ASP A 32 7.99 -26.19 -12.53
N ASP A 33 7.70 -25.93 -13.80
CA ASP A 33 8.68 -26.15 -14.86
C ASP A 33 9.85 -25.16 -14.70
N VAL A 34 11.07 -25.70 -14.73
CA VAL A 34 12.33 -24.95 -14.55
C VAL A 34 13.15 -24.86 -15.84
N SER A 35 12.54 -25.17 -16.99
CA SER A 35 13.21 -25.14 -18.30
C SER A 35 13.83 -23.77 -18.62
N HIS A 36 13.25 -22.67 -18.12
CA HIS A 36 13.77 -21.31 -18.27
C HIS A 36 15.13 -21.08 -17.58
N TYR A 37 15.58 -21.96 -16.67
CA TYR A 37 16.91 -21.88 -16.05
C TYR A 37 18.04 -22.08 -17.05
N LEU A 38 17.76 -22.58 -18.26
CA LEU A 38 18.69 -22.48 -19.37
C LEU A 38 19.11 -21.02 -19.62
N ILE A 39 18.16 -20.09 -19.63
CA ILE A 39 18.45 -18.67 -19.88
C ILE A 39 19.28 -18.08 -18.75
N TYR A 40 19.00 -18.44 -17.50
CA TYR A 40 19.81 -18.01 -16.36
C TYR A 40 21.27 -18.45 -16.50
N ARG A 41 21.49 -19.71 -16.90
CA ARG A 41 22.85 -20.23 -17.15
C ARG A 41 23.54 -19.57 -18.34
N VAL A 42 22.81 -19.25 -19.42
CA VAL A 42 23.35 -18.47 -20.55
C VAL A 42 23.86 -17.10 -20.07
N LEU A 43 23.19 -16.51 -19.07
CA LEU A 43 23.59 -15.24 -18.44
C LEU A 43 24.65 -15.42 -17.34
N GLY A 44 25.17 -16.62 -17.11
CA GLY A 44 26.21 -16.91 -16.12
C GLY A 44 25.69 -17.16 -14.70
N VAL A 45 24.38 -17.29 -14.49
CA VAL A 45 23.77 -17.57 -13.19
C VAL A 45 23.61 -19.08 -13.01
N ALA A 46 24.15 -19.62 -11.91
CA ALA A 46 24.04 -21.05 -11.63
C ALA A 46 22.59 -21.44 -11.35
N GLN A 47 22.23 -22.71 -11.61
CA GLN A 47 20.85 -23.19 -11.44
C GLN A 47 20.34 -22.99 -10.01
N GLU A 48 21.16 -23.27 -9.00
CA GLU A 48 20.78 -23.09 -7.60
C GLU A 48 20.61 -21.61 -7.21
N GLU A 49 21.47 -20.74 -7.74
CA GLU A 49 21.33 -19.29 -7.54
C GLU A 49 20.04 -18.76 -8.19
N GLY A 50 19.75 -19.19 -9.42
CA GLY A 50 18.51 -18.86 -10.12
C GLY A 50 17.26 -19.30 -9.35
N ARG A 51 17.28 -20.51 -8.78
CA ARG A 51 16.21 -21.03 -7.92
C ARG A 51 16.01 -20.17 -6.67
N LEU A 52 17.08 -19.77 -6.00
CA LEU A 52 17.01 -18.89 -4.83
C LEU A 52 16.46 -17.52 -5.20
N ILE A 53 16.90 -16.94 -6.33
CA ILE A 53 16.39 -15.66 -6.85
C ILE A 53 14.87 -15.73 -7.05
N ASP A 54 14.36 -16.76 -7.72
CA ASP A 54 12.93 -16.93 -7.94
C ASP A 54 12.17 -17.04 -6.60
N VAL A 55 12.71 -17.80 -5.63
CA VAL A 55 12.09 -17.95 -4.30
C VAL A 55 12.02 -16.59 -3.58
N TYR A 56 13.12 -15.84 -3.55
CA TYR A 56 13.15 -14.53 -2.89
C TYR A 56 12.31 -13.49 -3.61
N GLN A 57 12.21 -13.54 -4.95
CA GLN A 57 11.32 -12.68 -5.71
C GLN A 57 9.86 -12.92 -5.33
N ASN A 58 9.42 -14.18 -5.23
CA ASN A 58 8.07 -14.53 -4.81
C ASN A 58 7.80 -14.08 -3.36
N LYS A 59 8.73 -14.37 -2.44
CA LYS A 59 8.64 -13.91 -1.03
C LYS A 59 8.54 -12.39 -0.93
N GLY A 60 9.40 -11.67 -1.65
CA GLY A 60 9.40 -10.21 -1.71
C GLY A 60 8.07 -9.65 -2.23
N ARG A 61 7.51 -10.25 -3.29
CA ARG A 61 6.20 -9.86 -3.84
C ARG A 61 5.08 -9.98 -2.81
N PHE A 62 5.02 -11.09 -2.06
CA PHE A 62 4.03 -11.25 -1.00
C PHE A 62 4.25 -10.24 0.12
N LEU A 63 5.49 -10.09 0.59
CA LEU A 63 5.80 -9.14 1.65
C LEU A 63 5.34 -7.72 1.30
N TYR A 64 5.66 -7.22 0.11
CA TYR A 64 5.24 -5.89 -0.35
C TYR A 64 3.73 -5.76 -0.44
N LYS A 65 3.03 -6.77 -0.97
CA LYS A 65 1.56 -6.78 -1.03
C LYS A 65 0.92 -6.72 0.35
N TYR A 66 1.39 -7.55 1.27
CA TYR A 66 0.81 -7.66 2.61
C TYR A 66 1.15 -6.46 3.48
N ALA A 67 2.37 -5.90 3.39
CA ALA A 67 2.72 -4.66 4.05
C ALA A 67 1.80 -3.51 3.63
N GLY A 68 1.56 -3.36 2.32
CA GLY A 68 0.63 -2.34 1.81
C GLY A 68 -0.80 -2.55 2.26
N SER A 69 -1.31 -3.77 2.13
CA SER A 69 -2.69 -4.10 2.51
C SER A 69 -2.92 -3.95 4.02
N PHE A 70 -1.94 -4.33 4.84
CA PHE A 70 -2.01 -4.19 6.30
C PHE A 70 -2.04 -2.72 6.69
N LEU A 71 -1.12 -1.89 6.17
CA LEU A 71 -1.06 -0.49 6.56
C LEU A 71 -2.32 0.28 6.13
N GLU A 72 -2.84 -0.01 4.92
CA GLU A 72 -4.14 0.52 4.49
C GLU A 72 -5.27 0.13 5.46
N ALA A 73 -5.35 -1.15 5.83
CA ALA A 73 -6.39 -1.63 6.75
C ALA A 73 -6.25 -1.04 8.15
N ALA A 74 -5.02 -0.88 8.66
CA ALA A 74 -4.76 -0.26 9.96
C ALA A 74 -5.14 1.23 9.95
N THR A 75 -4.83 1.97 8.89
CA THR A 75 -5.26 3.35 8.72
C THR A 75 -6.79 3.44 8.65
N LYS A 76 -7.45 2.60 7.85
CA LYS A 76 -8.92 2.55 7.77
C LYS A 76 -9.56 2.24 9.10
N LEU A 77 -8.95 1.38 9.92
CA LEU A 77 -9.39 1.11 11.28
C LEU A 77 -9.31 2.36 12.16
N CYS A 78 -8.22 3.13 12.11
CA CYS A 78 -8.13 4.41 12.84
C CYS A 78 -9.26 5.38 12.43
N PHE A 79 -9.52 5.51 11.12
CA PHE A 79 -10.60 6.35 10.62
C PHE A 79 -11.99 5.82 11.00
N LYS A 80 -12.18 4.50 11.05
CA LYS A 80 -13.46 3.90 11.45
C LYS A 80 -13.80 4.16 12.92
N GLU A 81 -12.80 4.15 13.79
CA GLU A 81 -12.99 4.46 15.22
C GLU A 81 -13.35 5.94 15.44
N ALA A 82 -12.70 6.85 14.70
CA ALA A 82 -12.95 8.29 14.82
C ALA A 82 -14.19 8.76 14.04
N PHE A 83 -14.47 8.13 12.90
CA PHE A 83 -15.57 8.45 11.99
C PHE A 83 -16.31 7.14 11.65
N PRO A 84 -17.34 6.77 12.43
CA PRO A 84 -18.07 5.52 12.25
C PRO A 84 -18.72 5.34 10.88
N ASP A 85 -19.00 6.43 10.16
CA ASP A 85 -19.56 6.39 8.80
C ASP A 85 -18.50 6.26 7.70
N SER A 86 -17.21 6.26 8.05
CA SER A 86 -16.15 6.07 7.06
C SER A 86 -16.23 4.69 6.41
N ALA A 87 -16.01 4.67 5.10
CA ALA A 87 -16.13 3.46 4.28
C ALA A 87 -15.36 3.60 2.96
N SER A 88 -15.04 2.47 2.33
CA SER A 88 -14.57 2.48 0.95
C SER A 88 -15.74 2.73 -0.01
N LEU A 89 -15.50 3.46 -1.09
CA LEU A 89 -16.52 3.79 -2.10
C LEU A 89 -15.99 3.49 -3.50
N ARG A 90 -16.81 2.90 -4.36
CA ARG A 90 -16.48 2.75 -5.78
C ARG A 90 -17.30 3.71 -6.62
N LEU A 91 -16.60 4.57 -7.35
CA LEU A 91 -17.19 5.52 -8.28
C LEU A 91 -17.13 4.96 -9.71
N PRO A 92 -18.17 5.18 -10.54
CA PRO A 92 -18.06 4.91 -11.97
C PRO A 92 -16.99 5.81 -12.59
N ASN A 93 -16.19 5.27 -13.50
CA ASN A 93 -15.21 6.07 -14.22
C ASN A 93 -15.91 6.95 -15.26
N THR A 94 -15.92 8.27 -15.03
CA THR A 94 -16.49 9.28 -15.94
C THR A 94 -15.49 9.79 -16.98
N GLN A 95 -14.20 9.47 -16.83
CA GLN A 95 -13.09 10.00 -17.62
C GLN A 95 -12.60 9.03 -18.71
N GLY A 96 -13.04 7.77 -18.69
CA GLY A 96 -12.64 6.79 -19.70
C GLY A 96 -13.34 5.44 -19.57
N GLN A 97 -12.99 4.49 -20.43
CA GLN A 97 -13.62 3.15 -20.45
C GLN A 97 -12.99 2.14 -19.48
N ARG A 98 -11.72 2.35 -19.10
CA ARG A 98 -10.97 1.45 -18.21
C ARG A 98 -10.06 2.26 -17.25
N PRO A 99 -9.98 1.89 -15.96
CA PRO A 99 -10.83 0.91 -15.28
C PRO A 99 -12.30 1.35 -15.25
N ARG A 100 -13.26 0.43 -15.10
CA ARG A 100 -14.70 0.77 -15.09
C ARG A 100 -15.10 1.60 -13.86
N THR A 101 -14.39 1.40 -12.76
CA THR A 101 -14.62 2.10 -11.51
C THR A 101 -13.30 2.56 -10.93
N VAL A 102 -13.36 3.64 -10.15
CA VAL A 102 -12.30 4.13 -9.28
C VAL A 102 -12.70 3.83 -7.84
N GLU A 103 -11.79 3.26 -7.06
CA GLU A 103 -12.03 2.96 -5.64
C GLU A 103 -11.41 4.05 -4.77
N ILE A 104 -12.19 4.57 -3.82
CA ILE A 104 -11.74 5.41 -2.72
C ILE A 104 -11.50 4.47 -1.54
N ASP A 105 -10.27 4.44 -1.02
CA ASP A 105 -9.89 3.51 0.06
C ASP A 105 -10.66 3.83 1.34
N CYS A 106 -10.82 5.11 1.67
CA CYS A 106 -11.59 5.59 2.82
C CYS A 106 -12.24 6.95 2.53
N LEU A 107 -13.57 7.01 2.56
CA LEU A 107 -14.33 8.26 2.45
C LEU A 107 -14.71 8.74 3.86
N VAL A 108 -14.42 10.00 4.18
CA VAL A 108 -14.77 10.64 5.45
C VAL A 108 -15.46 11.98 5.15
N GLY A 109 -16.79 12.01 5.20
CA GLY A 109 -17.55 13.17 4.74
C GLY A 109 -17.26 13.44 3.27
N ASN A 110 -16.65 14.59 2.95
CA ASN A 110 -16.25 14.93 1.58
C ASN A 110 -14.81 14.51 1.23
N ASP A 111 -14.04 14.04 2.20
CA ASP A 111 -12.62 13.72 2.00
C ASP A 111 -12.49 12.28 1.48
N ALA A 112 -12.01 12.14 0.25
CA ALA A 112 -11.78 10.86 -0.41
C ALA A 112 -10.29 10.48 -0.32
N LEU A 113 -9.96 9.61 0.64
CA LEU A 113 -8.59 9.23 0.95
C LEU A 113 -8.13 8.07 0.05
N GLU A 114 -6.97 8.26 -0.58
CA GLU A 114 -6.13 7.22 -1.18
C GLU A 114 -4.95 6.95 -0.23
N ILE A 115 -4.83 5.72 0.27
CA ILE A 115 -3.85 5.36 1.29
C ILE A 115 -2.74 4.53 0.64
N LYS A 116 -1.49 4.97 0.81
CA LYS A 116 -0.30 4.32 0.29
C LYS A 116 0.71 4.08 1.40
N TRP A 117 1.15 2.84 1.55
CA TRP A 117 2.26 2.56 2.45
C TRP A 117 3.57 3.12 1.90
N LYS A 118 3.87 2.84 0.63
CA LYS A 118 5.04 3.29 -0.10
C LYS A 118 4.70 3.29 -1.58
N ASP A 119 5.11 4.33 -2.30
CA ASP A 119 5.02 4.28 -3.76
C ASP A 119 6.30 3.66 -4.36
N ALA A 120 6.13 2.65 -5.20
CA ALA A 120 7.21 1.95 -5.89
C ALA A 120 7.43 2.47 -7.32
N THR A 121 6.56 3.38 -7.78
CA THR A 121 6.41 3.75 -9.18
C THR A 121 7.68 4.34 -9.81
N THR A 122 8.02 3.82 -10.99
CA THR A 122 9.09 4.33 -11.88
C THR A 122 8.64 4.52 -13.32
N ASP A 123 7.35 4.41 -13.64
CA ASP A 123 6.84 4.57 -15.01
C ASP A 123 5.71 5.62 -15.11
N GLY A 124 5.47 6.10 -16.33
CA GLY A 124 4.49 7.15 -16.62
C GLY A 124 3.03 6.67 -16.72
N ASP A 125 2.79 5.36 -16.80
CA ASP A 125 1.43 4.80 -16.87
C ASP A 125 0.70 5.03 -15.53
N HIS A 126 1.44 4.93 -14.43
CA HIS A 126 0.95 5.23 -13.09
C HIS A 126 0.47 6.69 -12.92
N ILE A 127 1.16 7.67 -13.51
CA ILE A 127 0.74 9.10 -13.44
C ILE A 127 -0.61 9.29 -14.13
N THR A 128 -0.78 8.69 -15.30
CA THR A 128 -2.00 8.82 -16.10
C THR A 128 -3.21 8.20 -15.38
N LYS A 129 -3.00 7.03 -14.77
CA LYS A 129 -4.03 6.36 -13.94
C LYS A 129 -4.41 7.21 -12.74
N GLU A 130 -3.44 7.78 -12.05
CA GLU A 130 -3.72 8.60 -10.87
C GLU A 130 -4.40 9.91 -11.24
N HIS A 131 -3.97 10.58 -12.31
CA HIS A 131 -4.65 11.76 -12.84
C HIS A 131 -6.12 11.48 -13.18
N THR A 132 -6.40 10.33 -13.78
CA THR A 132 -7.78 9.90 -14.08
C THR A 132 -8.58 9.67 -12.80
N ARG A 133 -8.01 8.98 -11.80
CA ARG A 133 -8.61 8.76 -10.47
C ARG A 133 -9.00 10.09 -9.82
N ILE A 134 -8.06 11.02 -9.74
CA ILE A 134 -8.24 12.32 -9.07
C ILE A 134 -9.39 13.11 -9.72
N LYS A 135 -9.46 13.12 -11.06
CA LYS A 135 -10.54 13.77 -11.80
C LYS A 135 -11.91 13.13 -11.54
N VAL A 136 -12.00 11.79 -11.61
CA VAL A 136 -13.27 11.08 -11.33
C VAL A 136 -13.77 11.39 -9.91
N ILE A 137 -12.87 11.44 -8.93
CA ILE A 137 -13.21 11.77 -7.53
C ILE A 137 -13.68 13.22 -7.42
N SER A 138 -12.97 14.16 -8.05
CA SER A 138 -13.31 15.59 -8.04
C SER A 138 -14.63 15.88 -8.76
N ASP A 139 -14.88 15.26 -9.91
CA ASP A 139 -16.15 15.39 -10.66
C ASP A 139 -17.35 14.86 -9.86
N ALA A 140 -17.13 13.85 -9.02
CA ALA A 140 -18.14 13.32 -8.11
C ALA A 140 -18.39 14.23 -6.88
N GLY A 141 -17.69 15.36 -6.78
CA GLY A 141 -17.83 16.37 -5.72
C GLY A 141 -16.94 16.14 -4.50
N TYR A 142 -16.15 15.07 -4.49
CA TYR A 142 -15.28 14.74 -3.37
C TYR A 142 -13.93 15.45 -3.47
N LYS A 143 -13.32 15.71 -2.31
CA LYS A 143 -11.96 16.23 -2.21
C LYS A 143 -10.96 15.06 -2.21
N PRO A 144 -10.15 14.89 -3.26
CA PRO A 144 -9.15 13.82 -3.29
C PRO A 144 -8.00 14.13 -2.33
N ILE A 145 -7.67 13.19 -1.45
CA ILE A 145 -6.58 13.31 -0.48
C ILE A 145 -5.69 12.08 -0.59
N ARG A 146 -4.39 12.27 -0.79
CA ARG A 146 -3.42 11.17 -0.79
C ARG A 146 -2.61 11.18 0.49
N ILE A 147 -2.46 9.99 1.08
CA ILE A 147 -1.66 9.78 2.29
C ILE A 147 -0.62 8.71 1.96
N MET A 148 0.67 9.09 1.97
CA MET A 148 1.77 8.18 1.66
C MET A 148 2.81 8.10 2.78
N PHE A 149 2.84 6.99 3.52
CA PHE A 149 3.64 6.89 4.74
C PHE A 149 5.15 6.87 4.53
N TYR A 150 5.64 6.21 3.48
CA TYR A 150 7.06 6.09 3.18
C TYR A 150 7.39 6.67 1.80
N TYR A 151 8.17 7.75 1.79
CA TYR A 151 8.58 8.45 0.56
C TYR A 151 9.68 7.65 -0.20
N PRO A 152 9.67 7.65 -1.54
CA PRO A 152 10.71 6.96 -2.30
C PRO A 152 12.05 7.69 -2.23
N HIS A 153 13.15 6.94 -2.38
CA HIS A 153 14.51 7.51 -2.40
C HIS A 153 15.10 7.66 -3.81
N ARG A 154 14.56 6.94 -4.81
CA ARG A 154 15.09 6.98 -6.18
C ARG A 154 14.65 8.29 -6.84
N THR A 155 15.60 9.05 -7.41
CA THR A 155 15.34 10.36 -8.06
C THR A 155 14.17 10.32 -9.05
N GLN A 156 14.08 9.27 -9.86
CA GLN A 156 12.97 9.12 -10.81
C GLN A 156 11.61 9.02 -10.10
N ALA A 157 11.53 8.21 -9.04
CA ALA A 157 10.31 8.05 -8.27
C ALA A 157 9.94 9.34 -7.53
N ILE A 158 10.93 10.08 -7.00
CA ILE A 158 10.73 11.40 -6.38
C ILE A 158 10.05 12.37 -7.36
N ARG A 159 10.59 12.53 -8.57
CA ARG A 159 9.99 13.40 -9.61
C ARG A 159 8.55 13.02 -9.95
N ILE A 160 8.24 11.73 -9.95
CA ILE A 160 6.88 11.23 -10.17
C ILE A 160 5.97 11.68 -9.02
N GLN A 161 6.41 11.55 -7.76
CA GLN A 161 5.62 11.98 -6.60
C GLN A 161 5.41 13.50 -6.58
N GLU A 162 6.42 14.31 -6.92
CA GLU A 162 6.30 15.78 -7.06
C GLU A 162 5.26 16.17 -8.14
N THR A 163 5.24 15.41 -9.24
CA THR A 163 4.23 15.59 -10.29
C THR A 163 2.84 15.25 -9.77
N LEU A 164 2.68 14.13 -9.05
CA LEU A 164 1.40 13.73 -8.46
C LEU A 164 0.91 14.78 -7.44
N GLU A 165 1.77 15.29 -6.58
CA GLU A 165 1.44 16.35 -5.63
C GLU A 165 0.87 17.58 -6.34
N THR A 166 1.51 18.02 -7.44
CA THR A 166 1.00 19.12 -8.25
C THR A 166 -0.38 18.82 -8.83
N LEU A 167 -0.65 17.57 -9.26
CA LEU A 167 -1.96 17.17 -9.78
C LEU A 167 -3.06 17.20 -8.71
N TYR A 168 -2.76 16.74 -7.49
CA TYR A 168 -3.69 16.82 -6.36
C TYR A 168 -4.00 18.28 -6.02
N ASN A 169 -2.98 19.12 -5.90
CA ASN A 169 -3.16 20.55 -5.63
C ASN A 169 -3.96 21.25 -6.73
N GLY A 170 -3.77 20.87 -8.00
CA GLY A 170 -4.46 21.43 -9.16
C GLY A 170 -5.97 21.20 -9.18
N VAL A 171 -6.49 20.21 -8.43
CA VAL A 171 -7.94 19.97 -8.25
C VAL A 171 -8.45 20.35 -6.87
N HIS A 172 -7.70 21.18 -6.13
CA HIS A 172 -7.98 21.53 -4.74
C HIS A 172 -7.99 20.33 -3.77
N GLY A 173 -7.28 19.26 -4.12
CA GLY A 173 -7.01 18.11 -3.26
C GLY A 173 -5.82 18.34 -2.32
N GLU A 174 -5.44 17.28 -1.61
CA GLU A 174 -4.29 17.29 -0.69
C GLU A 174 -3.36 16.12 -0.94
N TYR A 175 -2.07 16.32 -0.63
CA TYR A 175 -1.03 15.31 -0.78
C TYR A 175 -0.12 15.31 0.45
N HIS A 176 -0.23 14.27 1.28
CA HIS A 176 0.54 14.11 2.52
C HIS A 176 1.51 12.95 2.37
N TYR A 177 2.77 13.15 2.75
CA TYR A 177 3.76 12.08 2.73
C TYR A 177 4.74 12.12 3.90
N GLY A 178 5.36 10.97 4.20
CA GLY A 178 6.34 10.86 5.28
C GLY A 178 5.71 11.19 6.64
N GLU A 179 6.38 12.01 7.45
CA GLU A 179 5.84 12.46 8.75
C GLU A 179 4.49 13.18 8.62
N ALA A 180 4.27 13.97 7.57
CA ALA A 180 2.98 14.63 7.34
C ALA A 180 1.83 13.63 7.15
N ALA A 181 2.09 12.47 6.56
CA ALA A 181 1.09 11.40 6.45
C ALA A 181 0.75 10.77 7.81
N TRP A 182 1.74 10.56 8.67
CA TRP A 182 1.52 10.07 10.03
C TRP A 182 0.76 11.09 10.88
N ASP A 183 1.17 12.36 10.80
CA ASP A 183 0.53 13.47 11.50
C ASP A 183 -0.90 13.67 11.04
N TYR A 184 -1.18 13.51 9.75
CA TYR A 184 -2.55 13.59 9.22
C TYR A 184 -3.46 12.56 9.89
N VAL A 185 -3.03 11.30 10.03
CA VAL A 185 -3.82 10.28 10.73
C VAL A 185 -4.01 10.67 12.19
N LEU A 186 -2.93 11.06 12.89
CA LEU A 186 -3.00 11.46 14.29
C LEU A 186 -3.96 12.63 14.52
N GLN A 187 -3.87 13.68 13.73
CA GLN A 187 -4.71 14.88 13.86
C GLN A 187 -6.18 14.58 13.52
N ARG A 188 -6.43 13.72 12.54
CA ARG A 188 -7.79 13.40 12.10
C ARG A 188 -8.49 12.41 13.01
N THR A 189 -7.77 11.45 13.59
CA THR A 189 -8.39 10.35 14.33
C THR A 189 -8.02 10.34 15.82
N SER A 190 -7.13 11.22 16.27
CA SER A 190 -6.53 11.21 17.62
C SER A 190 -5.78 9.91 17.94
N VAL A 191 -5.41 9.12 16.93
CA VAL A 191 -4.69 7.84 17.09
C VAL A 191 -3.29 7.98 16.53
N ASN A 192 -2.28 7.79 17.37
CA ASN A 192 -0.89 7.73 16.91
C ASN A 192 -0.59 6.34 16.32
N LEU A 193 -0.93 6.16 15.04
CA LEU A 193 -0.74 4.89 14.34
C LEU A 193 0.74 4.49 14.30
N LYS A 194 1.67 5.43 14.11
CA LYS A 194 3.11 5.14 14.07
C LYS A 194 3.60 4.52 15.37
N VAL A 195 3.27 5.14 16.51
CA VAL A 195 3.62 4.62 17.85
C VAL A 195 2.96 3.27 18.11
N ALA A 196 1.71 3.07 17.69
CA ALA A 196 1.04 1.78 17.84
C ALA A 196 1.76 0.66 17.06
N LEU A 197 2.23 0.96 15.85
CA LEU A 197 3.00 0.01 15.04
C LEU A 197 4.39 -0.28 15.63
N GLU A 198 5.08 0.73 16.15
CA GLU A 198 6.36 0.59 16.85
C GLU A 198 6.21 -0.32 18.08
N GLN A 199 5.18 -0.10 18.90
CA GLN A 199 4.89 -0.95 20.07
C GLN A 199 4.65 -2.41 19.71
N ILE A 200 3.92 -2.67 18.61
CA ILE A 200 3.66 -4.03 18.12
C ILE A 200 4.95 -4.67 17.58
N ALA A 201 5.80 -3.89 16.90
CA ALA A 201 7.08 -4.38 16.39
C ALA A 201 8.04 -4.74 17.52
N ASP A 202 8.14 -3.90 18.55
CA ASP A 202 8.98 -4.12 19.73
C ASP A 202 8.52 -5.35 20.51
N SER A 203 7.20 -5.54 20.70
CA SER A 203 6.68 -6.73 21.40
C SER A 203 7.07 -8.03 20.71
N ARG A 204 7.04 -8.05 19.36
CA ARG A 204 7.40 -9.23 18.57
C ARG A 204 8.90 -9.52 18.58
N THR A 205 9.72 -8.48 18.64
CA THR A 205 11.18 -8.63 18.68
C THR A 205 11.64 -9.14 20.05
N ASN A 206 11.03 -8.65 21.13
CA ASN A 206 11.32 -9.10 22.49
C ASN A 206 10.80 -10.52 22.79
N GLU A 207 9.75 -10.99 22.11
CA GLU A 207 9.28 -12.38 22.20
C GLU A 207 10.19 -13.37 21.44
N ALA A 208 11.03 -12.89 20.52
CA ALA A 208 11.94 -13.69 19.70
C ALA A 208 13.39 -13.74 20.25
N ALA A 209 13.67 -13.01 21.34
CA ALA A 209 14.95 -12.96 22.04
C ALA A 209 14.95 -13.82 23.30
#